data_AF-A0A8X6NVN6-F1
#
_entry.id   AF-A0A8X6NVN6-F1
#
_cell.length_a   1.000
_cell.length_b   1.000
_cell.length_c   1.000
_cell.angle_alpha   90.00
_cell.angle_beta   90.00
_cell.angle_gamma   90.00
#
_symmetry.space_group_name_H-M   'P 1'
#
loop_
_entity.id
_entity.type
_entity.pdbx_description
1 polymer ?
#
loop_
_entity_poly.entity_id
_entity_poly.type
_entity_poly.pdbx_seq_one_letter_code
_entity_poly.pdbx_strand_id
1 'polypeptide(L)'
;MAQVPKKDCVAYLSAVLPPELSNMPAREVPDNASNYDFVKSLILKRYNYFSEWISKLKSDTFQQLKDLMVTEQLKFRVPLDVREHYLEDWLKFTTPFELAEKVDDYGNIRESFKKKDQPKRNFANFRGENGITMT
;
A
#
# COMPACT_ATOMS: atom_id res chain seq x y z
N MET A 1 0.93 -37.07 -15.81
CA MET A 1 0.95 -35.81 -15.03
C MET A 1 0.61 -36.16 -13.59
N ALA A 2 1.47 -35.83 -12.61
CA ALA A 2 1.25 -36.19 -11.22
C ALA A 2 0.10 -35.34 -10.61
N GLN A 3 -0.89 -35.99 -10.00
CA GLN A 3 -1.93 -35.32 -9.24
C GLN A 3 -1.32 -34.81 -7.93
N VAL A 4 -1.23 -33.50 -7.76
CA VAL A 4 -0.79 -32.89 -6.51
C VAL A 4 -1.86 -33.14 -5.44
N PRO A 5 -1.51 -33.68 -4.26
CA PRO A 5 -2.46 -33.89 -3.18
C PRO A 5 -3.15 -32.58 -2.77
N LYS A 6 -4.47 -32.63 -2.51
CA LYS A 6 -5.30 -31.44 -2.21
C LYS A 6 -4.75 -30.54 -1.11
N LYS A 7 -4.03 -31.11 -0.15
CA LYS A 7 -3.39 -30.40 0.96
C LYS A 7 -2.17 -29.58 0.53
N ASP A 8 -1.45 -30.03 -0.49
CA ASP A 8 -0.29 -29.35 -1.06
C ASP A 8 -0.73 -28.26 -2.06
N CYS A 9 -1.90 -28.41 -2.67
CA CYS A 9 -2.53 -27.35 -3.46
C CYS A 9 -2.84 -26.11 -2.63
N VAL A 10 -3.25 -26.27 -1.36
CA VAL A 10 -3.54 -25.14 -0.46
C VAL A 10 -2.26 -24.37 -0.15
N ALA A 11 -1.17 -25.06 0.18
CA ALA A 11 0.13 -24.44 0.42
C ALA A 11 0.68 -23.74 -0.84
N TYR A 12 0.56 -24.38 -2.00
CA TYR A 12 1.00 -23.82 -3.28
C TYR A 12 0.19 -22.59 -3.69
N LEU A 13 -1.14 -22.65 -3.60
CA LEU A 13 -2.00 -21.51 -3.89
C LEU A 13 -1.78 -20.38 -2.88
N SER A 14 -1.56 -20.70 -1.59
CA SER A 14 -1.22 -19.70 -0.58
C SER A 14 0.14 -19.03 -0.82
N ALA A 15 1.10 -19.74 -1.43
CA ALA A 15 2.44 -19.20 -1.73
C ALA A 15 2.48 -18.41 -3.05
N VAL A 16 1.62 -18.73 -4.01
CA VAL A 16 1.51 -18.04 -5.31
C VAL A 16 0.60 -16.83 -5.22
N LEU A 17 -0.31 -16.80 -4.24
CA LEU A 17 -1.17 -15.66 -4.00
C LEU A 17 -0.38 -14.51 -3.38
N PRO A 18 -0.53 -13.29 -3.92
CA PRO A 18 0.16 -12.14 -3.36
C PRO A 18 -0.21 -11.87 -1.88
N PRO A 19 0.72 -11.33 -1.07
CA PRO A 19 0.53 -11.08 0.38
C PRO A 19 -0.73 -10.28 0.72
N GLU A 20 -1.24 -9.50 -0.23
CA GLU A 20 -2.45 -8.69 -0.16
C GLU A 20 -3.73 -9.55 -0.04
N LEU A 21 -3.68 -10.85 -0.34
CA LEU A 21 -4.75 -11.82 -0.08
C LEU A 21 -4.62 -12.52 1.27
N SER A 22 -3.44 -12.50 1.89
CA SER A 22 -3.24 -12.96 3.27
C SER A 22 -3.71 -11.92 4.31
N ASN A 23 -3.87 -10.65 3.90
CA ASN A 23 -4.09 -9.52 4.80
C ASN A 23 -5.44 -8.80 4.61
N MET A 24 -6.46 -9.47 4.07
CA MET A 24 -7.83 -9.12 4.51
C MET A 24 -7.85 -9.26 6.05
N PRO A 25 -8.46 -8.32 6.79
CA PRO A 25 -8.22 -8.14 8.21
C PRO A 25 -8.28 -9.50 8.88
N ALA A 26 -7.27 -9.80 9.70
CA ALA A 26 -7.05 -11.08 10.40
C ALA A 26 -8.20 -11.49 11.34
N ARG A 27 -9.42 -10.99 11.13
CA ARG A 27 -10.59 -11.24 11.95
C ARG A 27 -11.31 -12.53 11.61
N GLU A 28 -11.14 -13.10 10.42
CA GLU A 28 -11.62 -14.45 10.16
C GLU A 28 -10.66 -15.14 9.18
N VAL A 29 -9.54 -15.67 9.70
CA VAL A 29 -9.11 -17.00 9.26
C VAL A 29 -9.75 -17.93 10.28
N PRO A 30 -11.00 -18.38 10.06
CA PRO A 30 -11.60 -19.31 10.99
C PRO A 30 -10.77 -20.60 10.97
N ASP A 31 -10.96 -21.42 11.98
CA ASP A 31 -10.49 -22.81 12.11
C ASP A 31 -10.87 -23.74 10.92
N ASN A 32 -11.45 -23.15 9.85
CA ASN A 32 -12.01 -23.75 8.64
C ASN A 32 -11.12 -23.59 7.40
N ALA A 33 -9.85 -23.16 7.51
CA ALA A 33 -8.92 -23.17 6.36
C ALA A 33 -8.71 -24.60 5.78
N SER A 34 -9.12 -25.63 6.52
CA SER A 34 -9.25 -27.03 6.12
C SER A 34 -10.56 -27.36 5.37
N ASN A 35 -11.56 -26.48 5.41
CA ASN A 35 -12.84 -26.64 4.72
C ASN A 35 -12.70 -26.33 3.23
N TYR A 36 -12.71 -27.40 2.43
CA TYR A 36 -12.60 -27.35 0.98
C TYR A 36 -13.63 -26.44 0.31
N ASP A 37 -14.89 -26.46 0.75
CA ASP A 37 -15.96 -25.67 0.12
C ASP A 37 -15.79 -24.18 0.38
N PHE A 38 -15.31 -23.81 1.57
CA PHE A 38 -14.95 -22.43 1.90
C PHE A 38 -13.82 -21.93 1.01
N VAL A 39 -12.71 -22.67 0.94
CA VAL A 39 -11.55 -22.31 0.08
C VAL A 39 -11.96 -22.22 -1.39
N LYS A 40 -12.76 -23.17 -1.88
CA LYS A 40 -13.30 -23.16 -3.25
C LYS A 40 -14.14 -21.90 -3.52
N SER A 41 -15.02 -21.53 -2.59
CA SER A 41 -15.85 -20.33 -2.73
C SER A 41 -15.02 -19.04 -2.76
N LEU A 42 -13.97 -18.95 -1.95
CA LEU A 42 -13.06 -17.81 -1.89
C LEU A 42 -12.30 -17.64 -3.20
N ILE A 43 -11.75 -18.74 -3.74
CA ILE A 43 -11.05 -18.75 -5.03
C ILE A 43 -11.97 -18.28 -6.16
N LEU A 44 -13.19 -18.82 -6.25
CA LEU A 44 -14.16 -18.45 -7.30
C LEU A 44 -14.57 -16.98 -7.19
N LYS A 45 -14.87 -16.50 -5.98
CA LYS A 45 -15.21 -15.10 -5.74
C LYS A 45 -14.07 -14.17 -6.17
N ARG A 46 -12.82 -14.56 -5.89
CA ARG A 46 -11.64 -13.78 -6.26
C ARG A 46 -11.39 -13.78 -7.76
N TYR A 47 -11.56 -14.93 -8.41
CA TYR A 47 -11.48 -15.05 -9.87
C TYR A 47 -12.49 -14.13 -10.55
N ASN A 48 -13.76 -14.16 -10.13
CA ASN A 48 -14.80 -13.30 -10.71
C ASN A 48 -14.48 -11.81 -10.54
N TYR A 49 -14.05 -11.41 -9.34
CA TYR A 49 -13.65 -10.02 -9.08
C TYR A 49 -12.49 -9.57 -9.98
N PHE A 50 -11.42 -10.37 -10.07
CA PHE A 50 -10.28 -10.05 -10.93
C PHE A 50 -10.68 -10.05 -12.41
N SER A 51 -11.52 -10.98 -12.84
CA SER A 51 -12.00 -11.07 -14.22
C SER A 51 -12.81 -9.84 -14.61
N GLU A 52 -13.76 -9.41 -13.78
CA GLU A 52 -14.54 -8.18 -14.01
C GLU A 52 -13.65 -6.94 -14.05
N TRP A 53 -12.63 -6.89 -13.19
CA TRP A 53 -11.73 -5.76 -13.12
C TRP A 53 -10.77 -5.70 -14.32
N ILE A 54 -10.21 -6.84 -14.75
CA ILE A 54 -9.40 -6.94 -15.97
C ILE A 54 -10.26 -6.61 -17.20
N SER A 55 -11.53 -7.03 -17.25
CA SER A 55 -12.42 -6.70 -18.38
C SER A 55 -12.76 -5.21 -18.51
N LYS A 56 -12.53 -4.41 -17.45
CA LYS A 56 -12.70 -2.95 -17.49
C LYS A 56 -11.47 -2.24 -18.06
N LEU A 57 -10.36 -2.95 -18.26
CA LEU A 57 -9.20 -2.40 -18.94
C LEU A 57 -9.57 -2.19 -20.40
N LYS A 58 -9.31 -0.99 -20.91
CA LYS A 58 -9.64 -0.60 -22.29
C LYS A 58 -8.71 -1.24 -23.34
N SER A 59 -7.71 -2.00 -22.90
CA SER A 59 -6.67 -2.56 -23.74
C SER A 59 -6.12 -3.83 -23.09
N ASP A 60 -5.86 -4.83 -23.93
CA ASP A 60 -5.70 -6.22 -23.49
C ASP A 60 -4.21 -6.62 -23.47
N THR A 61 -3.30 -5.66 -23.25
CA THR A 61 -1.87 -5.96 -23.33
C THR A 61 -1.37 -6.61 -22.04
N PHE A 62 -0.49 -7.61 -22.19
CA PHE A 62 0.19 -8.23 -21.06
C PHE A 62 0.98 -7.22 -20.21
N GLN A 63 1.49 -6.16 -20.84
CA GLN A 63 2.22 -5.10 -20.14
C GLN A 63 1.30 -4.30 -19.21
N GLN A 64 0.10 -3.92 -19.65
CA GLN A 64 -0.88 -3.25 -18.77
C GLN A 64 -1.31 -4.14 -17.62
N LEU A 65 -1.50 -5.45 -17.86
CA LEU A 65 -1.79 -6.39 -16.77
C LEU A 65 -0.66 -6.43 -15.74
N LYS A 66 0.60 -6.46 -16.18
CA LYS A 66 1.76 -6.41 -15.27
C LYS A 66 1.81 -5.12 -14.48
N ASP A 67 1.69 -3.97 -15.15
CA ASP A 67 1.73 -2.65 -14.50
C ASP A 67 0.63 -2.54 -13.45
N LEU A 68 -0.57 -3.01 -13.79
CA LEU A 68 -1.71 -3.02 -12.89
C LEU A 68 -1.50 -3.94 -11.68
N MET A 69 -1.01 -5.17 -11.90
CA MET A 69 -0.71 -6.11 -10.81
C MET A 69 0.34 -5.53 -9.84
N VAL A 70 1.38 -4.90 -10.36
CA VAL A 70 2.41 -4.24 -9.53
C VAL A 70 1.80 -3.04 -8.79
N THR A 71 1.03 -2.21 -9.49
CA THR A 71 0.39 -1.00 -8.93
C THR A 71 -0.50 -1.34 -7.74
N GLU A 72 -1.37 -2.34 -7.88
CA GLU A 72 -2.27 -2.73 -6.78
C GLU A 72 -1.50 -3.17 -5.55
N GLN A 73 -0.31 -3.75 -5.69
CA GLN A 73 0.46 -4.23 -4.55
C GLN A 73 1.30 -3.15 -3.90
N LEU A 74 1.72 -2.17 -4.69
CA LEU A 74 2.30 -0.96 -4.14
C LEU A 74 1.26 -0.16 -3.35
N LYS A 75 -0.01 -0.11 -3.79
CA LYS A 75 -1.09 0.58 -3.06
C LYS A 75 -1.26 0.12 -1.62
N PHE A 76 -1.00 -1.15 -1.29
CA PHE A 76 -1.06 -1.63 0.10
C PHE A 76 0.15 -1.25 0.95
N ARG A 77 1.26 -0.87 0.32
CA ARG A 77 2.48 -0.41 0.99
C ARG A 77 2.52 1.11 1.16
N VAL A 78 1.64 1.84 0.47
CA VAL A 78 1.52 3.30 0.59
C VAL A 78 0.90 3.65 1.97
N PRO A 79 1.50 4.59 2.72
CA PRO A 79 0.95 5.09 3.97
C PRO A 79 -0.50 5.59 3.85
N LEU A 80 -1.27 5.44 4.93
CA LEU A 80 -2.71 5.76 4.94
C LEU A 80 -2.99 7.24 4.65
N ASP A 81 -2.16 8.15 5.17
CA ASP A 81 -2.28 9.59 4.98
C ASP A 81 -2.15 10.02 3.51
N VAL A 82 -1.25 9.36 2.76
CA VAL A 82 -1.13 9.53 1.30
C VAL A 82 -2.39 9.00 0.60
N ARG A 83 -2.88 7.82 1.01
CA ARG A 83 -4.07 7.21 0.41
C ARG A 83 -5.33 8.06 0.62
N GLU A 84 -5.51 8.61 1.82
CA GLU A 84 -6.64 9.48 2.16
C GLU A 84 -6.61 10.77 1.34
N HIS A 85 -5.42 11.31 1.07
CA HIS A 85 -5.25 12.49 0.22
C HIS A 85 -5.73 12.26 -1.22
N TYR A 86 -5.58 11.03 -1.75
CA TYR A 86 -5.95 10.67 -3.12
C TYR A 86 -7.19 9.78 -3.21
N LEU A 87 -8.10 9.79 -2.23
CA LEU A 87 -9.19 8.79 -2.13
C LEU A 87 -10.06 8.70 -3.40
N GLU A 88 -10.40 9.83 -4.01
CA GLU A 88 -11.24 9.89 -5.23
C GLU A 88 -10.51 9.39 -6.48
N ASP A 89 -9.20 9.58 -6.54
CA ASP A 89 -8.34 9.19 -7.66
C ASP A 89 -7.64 7.85 -7.43
N TRP A 90 -7.77 7.27 -6.23
CA TRP A 90 -7.03 6.08 -5.81
C TRP A 90 -7.22 4.88 -6.73
N LEU A 91 -8.44 4.72 -7.25
CA LEU A 91 -8.78 3.64 -8.17
C LEU A 91 -8.33 3.91 -9.61
N LYS A 92 -7.93 5.14 -9.94
CA LYS A 92 -7.50 5.54 -11.29
C LYS A 92 -6.02 5.25 -11.53
N PHE A 93 -5.21 5.08 -10.48
CA PHE A 93 -3.80 4.71 -10.64
C PHE A 93 -3.72 3.27 -11.15
N THR A 94 -3.24 3.12 -12.39
CA THR A 94 -3.15 1.82 -13.07
C THR A 94 -1.72 1.44 -13.40
N THR A 95 -0.79 2.38 -13.27
CA THR A 95 0.63 2.14 -13.48
C THR A 95 1.45 2.44 -12.22
N PRO A 96 2.59 1.73 -12.03
CA PRO A 96 3.42 1.94 -10.86
C PRO A 96 4.08 3.33 -10.87
N PHE A 97 4.29 3.91 -12.06
CA PHE A 97 4.86 5.23 -12.24
C PHE A 97 3.92 6.34 -11.76
N GLU A 98 2.64 6.29 -12.15
CA GLU A 98 1.63 7.24 -11.66
C GLU A 98 1.53 7.21 -10.13
N LEU A 99 1.54 6.02 -9.54
CA LEU A 99 1.47 5.89 -8.08
C LEU A 99 2.72 6.47 -7.41
N ALA A 100 3.91 6.21 -7.94
CA ALA A 100 5.16 6.76 -7.40
C ALA A 100 5.19 8.28 -7.46
N GLU A 101 4.80 8.87 -8.60
CA GLU A 101 4.72 10.32 -8.77
C GLU A 101 3.80 10.97 -7.71
N LYS A 102 2.63 10.36 -7.45
CA LYS A 102 1.69 10.88 -6.44
C LYS A 102 2.22 10.76 -5.01
N VAL A 103 2.97 9.71 -4.70
CA VAL A 103 3.64 9.56 -3.40
C VAL A 103 4.70 10.66 -3.22
N ASP A 104 5.48 10.95 -4.25
CA ASP A 104 6.49 12.03 -4.24
C ASP A 104 5.85 13.42 -4.12
N ASP A 105 4.78 13.69 -4.87
CA ASP A 105 3.98 14.91 -4.80
C ASP A 105 3.50 15.16 -3.36
N TYR A 106 2.93 14.14 -2.71
CA TYR A 106 2.49 14.23 -1.32
C TYR A 106 3.65 14.48 -0.37
N GLY A 107 4.80 13.82 -0.57
CA GLY A 107 6.01 14.06 0.20
C GLY A 107 6.43 15.53 0.18
N ASN A 108 6.41 16.16 -0.99
CA ASN A 108 6.72 17.57 -1.18
C ASN A 108 5.72 18.48 -0.44
N ILE A 109 4.42 18.18 -0.54
CA ILE A 109 3.35 18.90 0.17
C ILE A 109 3.55 18.79 1.68
N ARG A 110 3.78 17.57 2.19
CA ARG A 110 3.97 17.30 3.62
C ARG A 110 5.19 18.04 4.20
N GLU A 111 6.29 18.09 3.46
CA GLU A 111 7.49 18.85 3.87
C GLU A 111 7.25 20.36 3.89
N SER A 112 6.37 20.88 3.01
CA SER A 112 6.01 22.31 3.01
C SER A 112 5.27 22.74 4.27
N PHE A 113 4.40 21.88 4.82
CA PHE A 113 3.72 22.13 6.09
C PHE A 113 4.70 22.15 7.27
N LYS A 114 5.65 21.20 7.31
CA LYS A 114 6.67 21.14 8.39
C LYS A 114 7.58 22.37 8.46
N LYS A 115 7.93 22.96 7.31
CA LYS A 115 8.78 24.19 7.28
C LYS A 115 8.05 25.42 7.81
N LYS A 116 6.72 25.46 7.70
CA LYS A 116 5.90 26.61 8.13
C LYS A 116 5.71 26.64 9.65
N ASP A 117 5.71 25.47 10.29
CA ASP A 117 5.56 25.32 11.74
C ASP A 117 6.87 25.42 12.53
N GLN A 118 8.02 25.65 11.87
CA GLN A 118 9.26 25.91 12.60
C GLN A 118 9.25 27.32 13.20
N PRO A 119 9.35 27.47 14.54
CA PRO A 119 9.47 28.79 15.14
C PRO A 119 10.79 29.42 14.68
N LYS A 120 10.72 30.63 14.12
CA LYS A 120 11.89 31.44 13.78
C LYS A 120 12.74 31.60 15.05
N ARG A 121 13.86 30.89 15.14
CA ARG A 121 14.82 31.07 16.24
C ARG A 121 15.42 32.48 16.12
N ASN A 122 14.91 33.41 16.89
CA ASN A 122 15.50 34.73 17.05
C ASN A 122 16.78 34.59 17.88
N PHE A 123 17.94 34.62 17.24
CA PHE A 123 19.21 34.80 17.92
C PHE A 123 19.34 36.27 18.33
N ALA A 124 18.86 36.61 19.52
CA ALA A 124 19.15 37.89 20.14
C ALA A 124 19.53 37.69 21.62
N ASN A 125 20.78 38.02 21.91
CA ASN A 125 21.32 38.57 23.16
C ASN A 125 21.45 37.65 24.39
N PHE A 126 22.65 37.11 24.56
CA PHE A 126 23.30 37.03 25.88
C PHE A 126 24.78 37.42 25.72
N ARG A 127 25.06 38.73 25.73
CA ARG A 127 26.40 39.25 26.04
C ARG A 127 26.37 39.55 27.53
N GLY A 128 26.93 38.65 28.33
CA GLY A 128 27.02 38.77 29.77
C GLY A 128 27.72 40.07 30.18
N GLU A 129 27.09 40.78 31.10
CA GLU A 129 27.64 41.92 31.80
C GLU A 129 28.81 41.44 32.67
N ASN A 130 30.02 41.88 32.35
CA ASN A 130 31.17 41.75 33.24
C ASN A 130 31.10 42.88 34.26
N GLY A 131 30.53 42.58 35.42
CA GLY A 131 30.68 43.38 36.63
C GLY A 131 30.94 42.46 37.81
N ILE A 132 32.11 42.59 38.43
CA ILE A 132 32.35 42.72 39.88
C ILE A 132 33.86 42.60 40.15
N THR A 133 34.40 43.65 40.77
CA THR A 133 35.71 43.77 41.42
C THR A 133 35.72 43.12 42.81
N MET A 134 36.89 43.13 43.47
CA MET A 134 37.21 42.79 44.88
C MET A 134 37.79 41.37 45.03
N THR A 135 38.96 41.13 45.63
CA THR A 135 39.82 41.89 46.57
C THR A 135 41.28 41.54 46.34
#